data_AF-A0A948ZYE9-F1
#
_entry.id   AF-A0A948ZYE9-F1
#
_cell.length_a   1.000
_cell.length_b   1.000
_cell.length_c   1.000
_cell.angle_alpha   90.00
_cell.angle_beta   90.00
_cell.angle_gamma   90.00
#
_symmetry.space_group_name_H-M   'P 1'
#
loop_
_entity.id
_entity.type
_entity.pdbx_description
1 polymer ?
#
loop_
_entity_poly.entity_id
_entity_poly.type
_entity_poly.pdbx_seq_one_letter_code
_entity_poly.pdbx_strand_id
1 'polypeptide(L)'
;MDQIIAALVGGFLAAGTGWFLQNRIEVSRLKRLKQLLIVGISDDLKSSIELYDRVIDEWEKSQIVWFTTLNELRESRQTYLKNRDWMVLINDEVLRQKLFKYYHRSADHINLLENQQRRKYDIQSKLNDVIRDLKIRNDQLTQEQALEQAVRLMHAEDQELFGINNFIPSGIQRMRDFKGEAKELLDAFSKGTDV
;
A
#
# COMPACT_ATOMS: atom_id res chain seq x y z
N MET A 1 53.02 -45.29 -3.84
CA MET A 1 52.69 -44.08 -3.07
C MET A 1 52.20 -42.95 -3.96
N ASP A 2 52.80 -42.74 -5.13
CA ASP A 2 52.47 -41.62 -6.03
C ASP A 2 51.01 -41.58 -6.51
N GLN A 3 50.37 -42.73 -6.77
CA GLN A 3 48.97 -42.79 -7.17
C GLN A 3 47.99 -42.35 -6.07
N ILE A 4 48.32 -42.60 -4.79
CA ILE A 4 47.50 -42.21 -3.64
C ILE A 4 47.59 -40.70 -3.40
N ILE A 5 48.80 -40.14 -3.55
CA ILE A 5 49.03 -38.69 -3.45
C ILE A 5 48.34 -37.96 -4.60
N ALA A 6 48.43 -38.48 -5.84
CA ALA A 6 47.74 -37.91 -6.99
C ALA A 6 46.21 -37.95 -6.86
N ALA A 7 45.64 -39.04 -6.32
CA ALA A 7 44.20 -39.16 -6.07
C ALA A 7 43.73 -38.20 -4.95
N LEU A 8 44.52 -38.02 -3.89
CA LEU A 8 44.25 -37.06 -2.82
C LEU A 8 44.30 -35.61 -3.33
N VAL A 9 45.33 -35.26 -4.10
CA VAL A 9 45.48 -33.92 -4.69
C VAL A 9 44.38 -33.66 -5.73
N GLY A 10 44.06 -34.65 -6.57
CA GLY A 10 42.96 -34.57 -7.53
C GLY A 10 41.58 -34.41 -6.86
N GLY A 11 41.32 -35.13 -5.78
CA GLY A 11 40.09 -35.00 -4.99
C GLY A 11 39.97 -33.64 -4.29
N PHE A 12 41.07 -33.11 -3.75
CA PHE A 12 41.09 -31.80 -3.10
C PHE A 12 40.89 -30.65 -4.09
N LEU A 13 41.52 -30.74 -5.27
CA LEU A 13 41.34 -29.77 -6.36
C LEU A 13 39.93 -29.84 -6.95
N ALA A 14 39.34 -31.02 -7.11
CA ALA A 14 37.97 -31.19 -7.58
C ALA A 14 36.95 -30.63 -6.55
N ALA A 15 37.15 -30.87 -5.26
CA ALA A 15 36.30 -30.32 -4.21
C ALA A 15 36.43 -28.78 -4.10
N GLY A 16 37.66 -28.25 -4.19
CA GLY A 16 37.91 -26.81 -4.18
C GLY A 16 37.36 -26.07 -5.40
N THR A 17 37.47 -26.67 -6.59
CA THR A 17 36.87 -26.13 -7.82
C THR A 17 35.34 -26.24 -7.82
N GLY A 18 34.77 -27.33 -7.30
CA GLY A 18 33.33 -27.49 -7.10
C GLY A 18 32.75 -26.43 -6.16
N TRP A 19 33.39 -26.22 -5.00
CA TRP A 19 33.00 -25.17 -4.04
C TRP A 19 33.11 -23.77 -4.65
N PHE A 20 34.18 -23.48 -5.38
CA PHE A 20 34.37 -22.18 -6.04
C PHE A 20 33.33 -21.90 -7.12
N LEU A 21 33.02 -22.91 -7.97
CA LEU A 21 31.99 -22.80 -9.00
C LEU A 21 30.60 -22.60 -8.39
N GLN A 22 30.28 -23.36 -7.34
CA GLN A 22 29.02 -23.22 -6.62
C GLN A 22 28.89 -21.81 -6.00
N ASN A 23 29.94 -21.32 -5.33
CA ASN A 23 29.95 -19.97 -4.76
C ASN A 23 29.76 -18.88 -5.85
N ARG A 24 30.40 -19.02 -7.01
CA ARG A 24 30.18 -18.08 -8.13
C ARG A 24 28.75 -18.12 -8.66
N ILE A 25 28.15 -19.30 -8.76
CA ILE A 25 26.75 -19.46 -9.17
C ILE A 25 25.82 -18.81 -8.14
N GLU A 26 26.05 -19.03 -6.85
CA GLU A 26 25.27 -18.43 -5.75
C GLU A 26 25.38 -16.90 -5.74
N VAL A 27 26.56 -16.34 -5.90
CA VAL A 27 26.77 -14.88 -6.04
C VAL A 27 26.03 -14.33 -7.26
N SER A 28 26.08 -15.03 -8.41
CA SER A 28 25.35 -14.62 -9.61
C SER A 28 23.83 -14.66 -9.40
N ARG A 29 23.32 -15.71 -8.75
CA ARG A 29 21.89 -15.85 -8.40
C ARG A 29 21.45 -14.74 -7.45
N LEU A 30 22.24 -14.45 -6.42
CA LEU A 30 21.97 -13.39 -5.46
C LEU A 30 21.92 -12.02 -6.15
N LYS A 31 22.89 -11.73 -7.03
CA LYS A 31 22.91 -10.49 -7.82
C LYS A 31 21.65 -10.36 -8.68
N ARG A 32 21.27 -11.42 -9.39
CA ARG A 32 20.05 -11.45 -10.21
C ARG A 32 18.80 -11.24 -9.36
N LEU A 33 18.73 -11.90 -8.21
CA LEU A 33 17.62 -11.75 -7.26
C LEU A 33 17.51 -10.32 -6.74
N LYS A 34 18.63 -9.71 -6.35
CA LYS A 34 18.68 -8.30 -5.92
C LYS A 34 18.18 -7.37 -7.02
N GLN A 35 18.62 -7.59 -8.26
CA GLN A 35 18.14 -6.81 -9.41
C GLN A 35 16.64 -6.98 -9.64
N LEU A 36 16.12 -8.20 -9.58
CA LEU A 36 14.68 -8.46 -9.73
C LEU A 36 13.86 -7.82 -8.61
N LEU A 37 14.37 -7.84 -7.38
CA LEU A 37 13.74 -7.15 -6.24
C LEU A 37 13.67 -5.64 -6.48
N ILE A 38 14.78 -5.02 -6.87
CA ILE A 38 14.84 -3.57 -7.14
C ILE A 38 13.87 -3.20 -8.27
N VAL A 39 13.83 -4.00 -9.35
CA VAL A 39 12.88 -3.81 -10.46
C VAL A 39 11.44 -3.92 -9.96
N GLY A 40 11.12 -4.96 -9.20
CA GLY A 40 9.78 -5.17 -8.66
C GLY A 40 9.32 -4.01 -7.76
N ILE A 41 10.19 -3.53 -6.87
CA ILE A 41 9.90 -2.35 -6.02
C ILE A 41 9.73 -1.11 -6.88
N SER A 42 10.59 -0.89 -7.88
CA SER A 42 10.53 0.30 -8.74
C SER A 42 9.23 0.33 -9.54
N ASP A 43 8.82 -0.80 -10.11
CA ASP A 43 7.58 -0.90 -10.87
C ASP A 43 6.35 -0.74 -9.97
N ASP A 44 6.39 -1.30 -8.76
CA ASP A 44 5.34 -1.07 -7.75
C ASP A 44 5.24 0.40 -7.33
N LEU A 45 6.37 1.10 -7.15
CA LEU A 45 6.39 2.53 -6.84
C LEU A 45 5.82 3.37 -7.99
N LYS A 46 6.13 3.04 -9.24
CA LYS A 46 5.53 3.70 -10.42
C LYS A 46 4.01 3.51 -10.44
N SER A 47 3.55 2.26 -10.31
CA SER A 47 2.12 1.93 -10.27
C SER A 47 1.44 2.66 -9.10
N SER A 48 2.07 2.70 -7.94
CA SER A 48 1.58 3.43 -6.77
C SER A 48 1.39 4.92 -7.03
N ILE A 49 2.32 5.56 -7.74
CA ILE A 49 2.21 6.99 -8.10
C ILE A 49 0.97 7.23 -8.96
N GLU A 50 0.73 6.38 -9.97
CA GLU A 50 -0.45 6.44 -10.83
C GLU A 50 -1.75 6.23 -10.06
N LEU A 51 -1.75 5.27 -9.13
CA LEU A 51 -2.91 4.99 -8.28
C LEU A 51 -3.22 6.12 -7.31
N TYR A 52 -2.21 6.77 -6.73
CA TYR A 52 -2.43 7.98 -5.93
C TYR A 52 -3.01 9.10 -6.76
N ASP A 53 -2.52 9.31 -7.99
CA ASP A 53 -3.09 10.29 -8.92
C ASP A 53 -4.56 10.01 -9.20
N ARG A 54 -4.91 8.75 -9.42
CA ARG A 54 -6.30 8.34 -9.59
C ARG A 54 -7.15 8.66 -8.36
N VAL A 55 -6.70 8.32 -7.15
CA VAL A 55 -7.42 8.64 -5.89
C VAL A 55 -7.65 10.15 -5.74
N ILE A 56 -6.64 10.96 -6.04
CA ILE A 56 -6.72 12.42 -5.94
C ILE A 56 -7.74 12.96 -6.96
N ASP A 57 -7.68 12.49 -8.21
CA ASP A 57 -8.59 12.89 -9.29
C ASP A 57 -10.04 12.48 -9.03
N GLU A 58 -10.25 11.26 -8.53
CA GLU A 58 -11.57 10.76 -8.08
C GLU A 58 -12.19 11.70 -7.04
N TRP A 59 -11.40 12.06 -6.02
CA TRP A 59 -11.83 12.97 -4.98
C TRP A 59 -12.12 14.37 -5.53
N GLU A 60 -11.21 14.95 -6.30
CA GLU A 60 -11.37 16.30 -6.85
C GLU A 60 -12.60 16.43 -7.76
N LYS A 61 -12.94 15.38 -8.52
CA LYS A 61 -14.10 15.36 -9.42
C LYS A 61 -15.43 15.08 -8.73
N SER A 62 -15.44 14.16 -7.77
CA SER A 62 -16.68 13.57 -7.26
C SER A 62 -16.85 13.60 -5.75
N GLN A 63 -15.81 14.00 -5.01
CA GLN A 63 -15.74 13.92 -3.54
C GLN A 63 -16.00 12.48 -3.04
N ILE A 64 -15.65 11.50 -3.88
CA ILE A 64 -15.72 10.06 -3.63
C ILE A 64 -14.38 9.47 -4.01
N VAL A 65 -13.86 8.56 -3.19
CA VAL A 65 -12.73 7.71 -3.58
C VAL A 65 -13.22 6.29 -3.78
N TRP A 66 -12.87 5.67 -4.90
CA TRP A 66 -13.34 4.32 -5.20
C TRP A 66 -12.57 3.29 -4.39
N PHE A 67 -13.30 2.37 -3.76
CA PHE A 67 -12.69 1.28 -2.98
C PHE A 67 -11.83 0.35 -3.84
N THR A 68 -12.14 0.22 -5.13
CA THR A 68 -11.30 -0.53 -6.09
C THR A 68 -9.89 0.03 -6.15
N THR A 69 -9.74 1.37 -6.30
CA THR A 69 -8.43 2.03 -6.33
C THR A 69 -7.69 1.90 -5.00
N LEU A 70 -8.39 2.04 -3.86
CA LEU A 70 -7.78 1.82 -2.54
C LEU A 70 -7.34 0.37 -2.32
N ASN A 71 -8.09 -0.60 -2.85
CA ASN A 71 -7.75 -2.02 -2.78
C ASN A 71 -6.48 -2.33 -3.57
N GLU A 72 -6.35 -1.81 -4.79
CA GLU A 72 -5.14 -1.98 -5.62
C GLU A 72 -3.90 -1.47 -4.88
N LEU A 73 -3.97 -0.27 -4.29
CA LEU A 73 -2.90 0.24 -3.45
C LEU A 73 -2.62 -0.73 -2.29
N ARG A 74 -3.65 -1.10 -1.52
CA ARG A 74 -3.51 -1.97 -0.35
C ARG A 74 -2.86 -3.32 -0.67
N GLU A 75 -3.23 -3.96 -1.77
CA GLU A 75 -2.67 -5.26 -2.18
C GLU A 75 -1.15 -5.18 -2.43
N SER A 76 -0.71 -4.10 -3.07
CA SER A 76 0.71 -3.79 -3.24
C SER A 76 1.43 -3.68 -1.88
N ARG A 77 0.85 -2.94 -0.92
CA ARG A 77 1.46 -2.74 0.42
C ARG A 77 1.50 -4.05 1.20
N GLN A 78 0.43 -4.84 1.13
CA GLN A 78 0.37 -6.14 1.79
C GLN A 78 1.39 -7.12 1.22
N THR A 79 1.58 -7.10 -0.10
CA THR A 79 2.61 -7.91 -0.76
C THR A 79 3.99 -7.56 -0.22
N TYR A 80 4.30 -6.28 -0.09
CA TYR A 80 5.55 -5.83 0.51
C TYR A 80 5.68 -6.27 1.98
N LEU A 81 4.67 -6.01 2.81
CA LEU A 81 4.70 -6.33 4.25
C LEU A 81 4.84 -7.83 4.51
N LYS A 82 4.27 -8.69 3.66
CA LYS A 82 4.42 -10.15 3.73
C LYS A 82 5.82 -10.62 3.31
N ASN A 83 6.50 -9.87 2.46
CA ASN A 83 7.83 -10.20 1.92
C ASN A 83 8.95 -9.36 2.56
N ARG A 84 8.73 -8.87 3.79
CA ARG A 84 9.65 -7.98 4.52
C ARG A 84 11.08 -8.51 4.61
N ASP A 85 11.25 -9.82 4.73
CA ASP A 85 12.55 -10.43 4.95
C ASP A 85 13.46 -10.34 3.72
N TRP A 86 12.89 -10.26 2.51
CA TRP A 86 13.64 -10.10 1.26
C TRP A 86 14.30 -8.73 1.14
N MET A 87 13.82 -7.74 1.91
CA MET A 87 14.33 -6.38 1.88
C MET A 87 15.75 -6.25 2.45
N VAL A 88 16.24 -7.28 3.16
CA VAL A 88 17.65 -7.35 3.59
C VAL A 88 18.62 -7.32 2.40
N LEU A 89 18.14 -7.66 1.19
CA LEU A 89 18.92 -7.62 -0.04
C LEU A 89 19.20 -6.19 -0.53
N ILE A 90 18.54 -5.17 0.04
CA ILE A 90 18.86 -3.76 -0.16
C ILE A 90 19.98 -3.39 0.81
N ASN A 91 21.14 -3.01 0.28
CA ASN A 91 22.33 -2.76 1.08
C ASN A 91 22.25 -1.39 1.77
N ASP A 92 21.67 -0.39 1.11
CA ASP A 92 21.45 0.92 1.71
C ASP A 92 20.41 0.81 2.85
N GLU A 93 20.91 0.84 4.08
CA GLU A 93 20.09 0.77 5.29
C GLU A 93 19.11 1.94 5.38
N VAL A 94 19.52 3.15 5.00
CA VAL A 94 18.69 4.34 5.08
C VAL A 94 17.54 4.23 4.08
N LEU A 95 17.84 3.83 2.84
CA LEU A 95 16.83 3.59 1.81
C LEU A 95 15.85 2.49 2.23
N ARG A 96 16.37 1.36 2.72
CA ARG A 96 15.57 0.23 3.23
C ARG A 96 14.63 0.68 4.35
N GLN A 97 15.11 1.45 5.33
CA GLN A 97 14.29 1.96 6.41
C GLN A 97 13.21 2.95 5.92
N LYS A 98 13.54 3.84 4.97
CA LYS A 98 12.56 4.75 4.35
C LYS A 98 11.46 3.97 3.63
N LEU A 99 11.83 2.96 2.85
CA LEU A 99 10.90 2.12 2.13
C LEU A 99 9.96 1.36 3.08
N PHE A 100 10.49 0.80 4.17
CA PHE A 100 9.66 0.17 5.21
C PHE A 100 8.64 1.14 5.81
N LYS A 101 9.09 2.32 6.22
CA LYS A 101 8.21 3.35 6.80
C LYS A 101 7.13 3.77 5.80
N TYR A 102 7.49 3.93 4.54
CA TYR A 102 6.56 4.28 3.47
C TYR A 102 5.45 3.24 3.29
N TYR A 103 5.79 1.96 3.09
CA TYR A 103 4.78 0.92 2.86
C TYR A 103 3.90 0.69 4.09
N HIS A 104 4.47 0.77 5.30
CA HIS A 104 3.70 0.61 6.52
C HIS A 104 2.72 1.77 6.74
N ARG A 105 3.22 3.02 6.71
CA ARG A 105 2.39 4.21 6.94
C ARG A 105 1.32 4.40 5.86
N SER A 106 1.65 4.09 4.60
CA SER A 106 0.67 4.17 3.52
C SER A 106 -0.41 3.09 3.66
N ALA A 107 -0.06 1.87 4.09
CA ALA A 107 -1.05 0.82 4.34
C ALA A 107 -2.05 1.21 5.43
N ASP A 108 -1.55 1.72 6.56
CA ASP A 108 -2.39 2.14 7.68
C ASP A 108 -3.34 3.27 7.27
N HIS A 109 -2.81 4.23 6.51
CA HIS A 109 -3.59 5.36 6.02
C HIS A 109 -4.67 4.96 5.01
N ILE A 110 -4.36 4.03 4.09
CA ILE A 110 -5.33 3.49 3.14
C ILE A 110 -6.48 2.79 3.88
N ASN A 111 -6.16 1.96 4.87
CA ASN A 111 -7.17 1.29 5.69
C ASN A 111 -8.04 2.30 6.46
N LEU A 112 -7.43 3.33 7.04
CA LEU A 112 -8.15 4.39 7.72
C LEU A 112 -9.10 5.11 6.77
N LEU A 113 -8.63 5.52 5.59
CA LEU A 113 -9.45 6.22 4.60
C LEU A 113 -10.61 5.35 4.09
N GLU A 114 -10.37 4.06 3.84
CA GLU A 114 -11.42 3.11 3.45
C GLU A 114 -12.48 3.00 4.55
N ASN A 115 -12.06 2.83 5.82
CA ASN A 115 -12.97 2.70 6.96
C ASN A 115 -13.83 3.95 7.13
N GLN A 116 -13.26 5.15 7.01
CA GLN A 116 -14.00 6.41 7.14
C GLN A 116 -15.03 6.57 6.02
N GLN A 117 -14.66 6.22 4.78
CA GLN A 117 -15.61 6.26 3.67
C GLN A 117 -16.71 5.21 3.78
N ARG A 118 -16.38 3.97 4.19
CA ARG A 118 -17.38 2.94 4.45
C ARG A 118 -18.37 3.40 5.50
N ARG A 119 -17.87 3.95 6.61
CA ARG A 119 -18.70 4.46 7.69
C ARG A 119 -19.61 5.61 7.24
N LYS A 120 -19.10 6.52 6.40
CA LYS A 120 -19.91 7.56 5.77
C LYS A 120 -21.09 6.97 4.98
N TYR A 121 -20.84 5.96 4.14
CA TYR A 121 -21.90 5.31 3.38
C TYR A 121 -22.91 4.57 4.26
N ASP A 122 -22.45 3.91 5.33
CA ASP A 122 -23.33 3.24 6.29
C ASP A 122 -24.29 4.24 6.97
N ILE A 123 -23.77 5.39 7.40
CA ILE A 123 -24.58 6.46 8.00
C ILE A 123 -25.59 7.01 6.98
N GLN A 124 -25.16 7.27 5.75
CA GLN A 124 -26.04 7.76 4.68
C GLN A 124 -27.13 6.74 4.32
N SER A 125 -26.81 5.45 4.28
CA SER A 125 -27.78 4.38 4.06
C SER A 125 -28.82 4.34 5.20
N LYS A 126 -28.35 4.39 6.45
CA LYS A 126 -29.24 4.41 7.63
C LYS A 126 -30.15 5.63 7.62
N LEU A 127 -29.65 6.80 7.21
CA LEU A 127 -30.45 8.01 7.06
C LEU A 127 -31.59 7.82 6.05
N ASN A 128 -31.29 7.22 4.90
CA ASN A 128 -32.30 6.94 3.88
C ASN A 128 -33.38 5.97 4.38
N ASP A 129 -32.99 4.94 5.15
CA ASP A 129 -33.93 4.01 5.78
C ASP A 129 -34.84 4.71 6.79
N VAL A 130 -34.29 5.59 7.65
CA VAL A 130 -35.09 6.36 8.63
C VAL A 130 -36.06 7.31 7.92
N ILE A 131 -35.61 8.02 6.87
CA ILE A 131 -36.48 8.90 6.08
C ILE A 131 -37.62 8.11 5.46
N ARG A 132 -37.32 6.93 4.87
CA ARG A 132 -38.35 6.05 4.30
C ARG A 132 -39.36 5.63 5.36
N ASP A 133 -38.91 5.19 6.52
CA ASP A 133 -39.78 4.73 7.61
C ASP A 133 -40.66 5.86 8.16
N LEU A 134 -40.14 7.09 8.25
CA LEU A 134 -40.92 8.27 8.64
C LEU A 134 -42.04 8.56 7.64
N LYS A 135 -41.74 8.53 6.34
CA LYS A 135 -42.72 8.78 5.27
C LYS A 135 -43.76 7.67 5.12
N ILE A 136 -43.41 6.43 5.47
CA ILE A 136 -44.39 5.32 5.53
C ILE A 136 -45.37 5.53 6.69
N ARG A 137 -44.90 6.04 7.83
CA ARG A 137 -45.73 6.29 9.01
C ARG A 137 -46.60 7.54 8.89
N ASN A 138 -46.16 8.52 8.10
CA ASN A 138 -46.90 9.74 7.83
C ASN A 138 -46.68 10.17 6.38
N ASP A 139 -47.68 9.89 5.55
CA ASP A 139 -47.70 10.17 4.11
C ASP A 139 -47.79 11.67 3.77
N GLN A 140 -48.09 12.52 4.76
CA GLN A 140 -48.11 13.97 4.62
C GLN A 140 -46.73 14.63 4.82
N LEU A 141 -45.73 13.89 5.32
CA LEU A 141 -44.38 14.44 5.50
C LEU A 141 -43.72 14.71 4.15
N THR A 142 -43.28 15.96 3.97
CA THR A 142 -42.41 16.31 2.83
C THR A 142 -41.03 15.67 3.02
N GLN A 143 -40.27 15.57 1.93
CA GLN A 143 -38.90 15.02 1.98
C GLN A 143 -38.00 15.81 2.95
N GLU A 144 -38.13 17.14 2.96
CA GLU A 144 -37.33 18.05 3.79
C GLU A 144 -37.67 17.88 5.27
N GLN A 145 -38.96 17.79 5.61
CA GLN A 145 -39.41 17.54 6.99
C GLN A 145 -38.96 16.17 7.49
N ALA A 146 -39.05 15.13 6.66
CA ALA A 146 -38.58 13.80 7.01
C ALA A 146 -37.06 13.75 7.21
N LEU A 147 -36.29 14.49 6.40
CA LEU A 147 -34.84 14.63 6.56
C LEU A 147 -34.49 15.31 7.88
N GLU A 148 -35.09 16.46 8.19
CA GLU A 148 -34.84 17.16 9.46
C GLU A 148 -35.16 16.27 10.67
N GLN A 149 -36.29 15.57 10.62
CA GLN A 149 -36.69 14.67 11.70
C GLN A 149 -35.74 13.47 11.80
N ALA A 150 -35.30 12.89 10.69
CA ALA A 150 -34.34 11.80 10.67
C ALA A 150 -32.98 12.21 11.26
N VAL A 151 -32.46 13.39 10.89
CA VAL A 151 -31.21 13.94 11.44
C VAL A 151 -31.32 14.14 12.96
N ARG A 152 -32.45 14.65 13.47
CA ARG A 152 -32.68 14.77 14.92
C ARG A 152 -32.69 13.41 15.63
N LEU A 153 -33.23 12.37 15.00
CA LEU A 153 -33.23 11.01 15.54
C LEU A 153 -31.85 10.34 15.47
N MET A 154 -31.01 10.76 14.52
CA MET A 154 -29.66 10.23 14.26
C MET A 154 -28.56 11.19 14.71
N HIS A 155 -28.76 11.89 15.84
CA HIS A 155 -27.85 12.97 16.26
C HIS A 155 -26.40 12.50 16.45
N ALA A 156 -26.18 11.29 16.98
CA ALA A 156 -24.83 10.75 17.16
C ALA A 156 -24.14 10.48 15.81
N GLU A 157 -24.87 9.89 14.86
CA GLU A 157 -24.36 9.63 13.51
C GLU A 157 -24.14 10.92 12.71
N ASP A 158 -24.94 11.95 12.92
CA ASP A 158 -24.75 13.27 12.31
C ASP A 158 -23.44 13.93 12.79
N GLN A 159 -23.17 13.89 14.10
CA GLN A 159 -21.89 14.35 14.67
C GLN A 159 -20.70 13.54 14.12
N GLU A 160 -20.85 12.23 14.00
CA GLU A 160 -19.82 11.36 13.42
C GLU A 160 -19.58 11.70 11.95
N LEU A 161 -20.64 11.88 11.15
CA LEU A 161 -20.56 12.25 9.74
C LEU A 161 -19.88 13.60 9.55
N PHE A 162 -20.13 14.57 10.42
CA PHE A 162 -19.40 15.84 10.45
C PHE A 162 -17.90 15.62 10.65
N GLY A 163 -17.52 14.79 11.62
CA GLY A 163 -16.12 14.41 11.84
C GLY A 163 -15.49 13.75 10.60
N ILE A 164 -16.19 12.81 9.98
CA ILE A 164 -15.74 12.11 8.77
C ILE A 164 -15.52 13.08 7.61
N ASN A 165 -16.48 13.99 7.36
CA ASN A 165 -16.40 14.94 6.26
C ASN A 165 -15.24 15.94 6.44
N ASN A 166 -14.85 16.24 7.67
CA ASN A 166 -13.65 17.05 7.94
C ASN A 166 -12.36 16.25 7.83
N PHE A 167 -12.40 14.94 8.14
CA PHE A 167 -11.24 14.07 8.09
C PHE A 167 -10.82 13.71 6.66
N ILE A 168 -11.77 13.30 5.79
CA ILE A 168 -11.44 12.77 4.46
C ILE A 168 -10.56 13.74 3.63
N PRO A 169 -10.84 15.06 3.55
CA PRO A 169 -9.97 15.99 2.82
C PRO A 169 -8.50 15.95 3.28
N SER A 170 -8.26 15.87 4.59
CA SER A 170 -6.91 15.71 5.15
C SER A 170 -6.30 14.34 4.80
N GLY A 171 -7.15 13.31 4.74
CA GLY A 171 -6.77 11.98 4.25
C GLY A 171 -6.29 12.00 2.81
N ILE A 172 -6.97 12.73 1.93
CA ILE A 172 -6.56 12.91 0.52
C ILE A 172 -5.27 13.71 0.42
N GLN A 173 -5.10 14.75 1.23
CA GLN A 173 -3.84 15.49 1.25
C GLN A 173 -2.67 14.57 1.61
N ARG A 174 -2.86 13.67 2.57
CA ARG A 174 -1.84 12.69 2.94
C ARG A 174 -1.53 11.69 1.80
N MET A 175 -2.49 11.38 0.92
CA MET A 175 -2.22 10.60 -0.30
C MET A 175 -1.28 11.35 -1.26
N ARG A 176 -1.40 12.69 -1.35
CA ARG A 176 -0.45 13.52 -2.11
C ARG A 176 0.96 13.45 -1.52
N ASP A 177 1.07 13.45 -0.20
CA ASP A 177 2.37 13.31 0.47
C ASP A 177 2.99 11.94 0.16
N PHE A 178 2.22 10.84 0.26
CA PHE A 178 2.72 9.50 -0.07
C PHE A 178 3.08 9.35 -1.54
N LYS A 179 2.40 10.05 -2.45
CA LYS A 179 2.83 10.14 -3.85
C LYS A 179 4.20 10.81 -3.97
N GLY A 180 4.45 11.88 -3.22
CA GLY A 180 5.76 12.54 -3.13
C GLY A 180 6.84 11.58 -2.61
N GLU A 181 6.57 10.93 -1.47
CA GLU A 181 7.48 9.93 -0.88
C GLU A 181 7.79 8.79 -1.87
N ALA A 182 6.80 8.32 -2.64
CA ALA A 182 7.00 7.28 -3.65
C ALA A 182 7.92 7.72 -4.79
N LYS A 183 7.80 8.98 -5.25
CA LYS A 183 8.68 9.55 -6.28
C LYS A 183 10.11 9.66 -5.79
N GLU A 184 10.30 10.11 -4.55
CA GLU A 184 11.63 10.20 -3.94
C GLU A 184 12.30 8.83 -3.81
N LEU A 185 11.54 7.81 -3.39
CA LEU A 185 12.03 6.43 -3.30
C LEU A 185 12.39 5.88 -4.68
N LEU A 186 11.54 6.10 -5.69
CA LEU A 186 11.78 5.64 -7.06
C LEU A 186 13.05 6.27 -7.65
N ASP A 187 13.26 7.57 -7.42
CA ASP A 187 14.47 8.27 -7.84
C ASP A 187 15.73 7.73 -7.15
N ALA A 188 15.64 7.40 -5.85
CA ALA A 188 16.73 6.77 -5.12
C ALA A 188 17.11 5.39 -5.69
N PHE A 189 16.12 4.55 -6.04
CA PHE A 189 16.38 3.28 -6.71
C PHE A 189 16.97 3.44 -8.12
N SER A 190 16.54 4.47 -8.86
CA SER A 190 17.00 4.74 -10.23
C SER A 190 18.45 5.26 -10.28
N LYS A 191 18.89 5.99 -9.26
CA LYS A 191 20.26 6.53 -9.14
C LYS A 191 21.30 5.48 -8.77
N GLY A 192 20.91 4.20 -8.63
CA GLY A 192 21.84 3.10 -8.47
C GLY A 192 22.61 3.15 -7.14
N THR A 193 22.03 3.73 -6.08
CA THR A 193 22.64 3.74 -4.74
C THR A 193 22.82 2.32 -4.16
N ASP A 194 22.29 1.31 -4.86
CA ASP A 194 22.24 -0.09 -4.44
C ASP A 194 22.73 -1.11 -5.49
N VAL A 195 23.49 -0.72 -6.52
CA VAL A 195 24.17 -1.70 -7.40
C VAL A 195 25.57 -2.01 -6.91
#